data_AF-A0A0L0SNT0-F1
#
_entry.id   AF-A0A0L0SNT0-F1
#
_cell.length_a   1.000
_cell.length_b   1.000
_cell.length_c   1.000
_cell.angle_alpha   90.00
_cell.angle_beta   90.00
_cell.angle_gamma   90.00
#
_symmetry.space_group_name_H-M   'P 1'
#
loop_
_entity.id
_entity.type
_entity.pdbx_description
1 polymer ?
#
loop_
_entity_poly.entity_id
_entity_poly.type
_entity_poly.pdbx_seq_one_letter_code
_entity_poly.pdbx_strand_id
1 'polypeptide(L)'
;MAAIVQVEAAALPAMRLVHRAMLAVPPCLQNPAAAALLNQSNLPPSSPAIDQAAEPNPNASPIAADSISLTVCSWNVLAQCLIRRDMFSAETPKDALRWKPRASLLMSRVSTLNPDLLCLQEVDRVDELWDSELTIRGYQHLHRHKDAGRHGCLIAWRAATWDLVRSHKIVFDASPLTHPTAIHPKTGNIAIMVELKHRQSQKSIVVTNHHLYWVPRGSYLRLRQLYVLMDALAKFNDQDLPVITCGDFNGQPQRPEYCVLTKRALTPSQIEDLLDIPNKDEDVRQPKKSRSPTPTNNLAPIDSAALASPSESGATSADSALAPTPSLAATAANPPRTLSPDTELVAPETMVDLPPLDLVAKFDAFPRCYSAYANYRDIDPDVHAQRNDDFHEPAWTNVADTFRGCLDYILMIDPTASAATDSAAFPFRVHEILALPSDDEVGVAGLPNLVHASDHVAIMAKIEIVTPRTAHRDAVASDSSTSAGNQQEDEATG
;
A
#
# COMPACT_ATOMS: atom_id res chain seq x y z
N MET A 1 48.41 6.16 -7.74
CA MET A 1 47.71 5.75 -6.51
C MET A 1 46.53 6.68 -6.32
N ALA A 2 45.35 6.26 -6.76
CA ALA A 2 44.12 7.04 -6.64
C ALA A 2 43.63 6.95 -5.20
N ALA A 3 43.47 8.11 -4.56
CA ALA A 3 42.88 8.22 -3.24
C ALA A 3 41.40 7.87 -3.34
N ILE A 4 41.02 6.73 -2.76
CA ILE A 4 39.63 6.37 -2.51
C ILE A 4 39.19 7.26 -1.34
N VAL A 5 38.39 8.27 -1.67
CA VAL A 5 37.62 9.02 -0.67
C VAL A 5 36.57 8.06 -0.13
N GLN A 6 36.80 7.52 1.06
CA GLN A 6 35.76 6.86 1.85
C GLN A 6 34.76 7.93 2.25
N VAL A 7 33.56 7.87 1.68
CA VAL A 7 32.39 8.53 2.26
C VAL A 7 31.91 7.61 3.37
N GLU A 8 32.16 7.99 4.63
CA GLU A 8 31.53 7.35 5.78
C GLU A 8 30.01 7.45 5.60
N ALA A 9 29.36 6.30 5.44
CA ALA A 9 27.91 6.21 5.52
C ALA A 9 27.51 6.61 6.94
N ALA A 10 26.90 7.78 7.09
CA ALA A 10 26.24 8.15 8.34
C ALA A 10 25.30 6.99 8.72
N ALA A 11 25.53 6.41 9.89
CA ALA A 11 24.68 5.36 10.43
C ALA A 11 23.24 5.89 10.45
N LEU A 12 22.32 5.20 9.78
CA LEU A 12 20.89 5.49 9.88
C LEU A 12 20.50 5.49 11.37
N PRO A 13 19.69 6.45 11.85
CA PRO A 13 19.20 6.45 13.22
C PRO A 13 18.61 5.07 13.57
N ALA A 14 18.86 4.60 14.80
CA ALA A 14 18.34 3.33 15.28
C ALA A 14 16.81 3.31 15.16
N MET A 15 16.26 2.23 14.59
CA MET A 15 14.81 2.07 14.44
C MET A 15 14.09 2.17 15.78
N ARG A 16 13.14 3.09 15.89
CA ARG A 16 12.18 3.12 16.99
C ARG A 16 10.97 2.27 16.61
N LEU A 17 10.86 1.08 17.19
CA LEU A 17 9.63 0.30 17.18
C LEU A 17 8.76 0.78 18.34
N VAL A 18 7.46 1.00 18.11
CA VAL A 18 6.53 1.23 19.20
C VAL A 18 5.72 -0.03 19.44
N HIS A 19 5.86 -0.60 20.65
CA HIS A 19 5.12 -1.78 21.07
C HIS A 19 3.71 -1.41 21.49
N ARG A 20 2.71 -2.12 20.95
CA ARG A 20 1.33 -2.00 21.38
C ARG A 20 1.06 -2.99 22.51
N ALA A 21 0.43 -2.55 23.60
CA ALA A 21 -0.25 -3.47 24.51
C ALA A 21 -1.43 -4.11 23.75
N MET A 22 -1.59 -5.44 23.84
CA MET A 22 -2.62 -6.21 23.14
C MET A 22 -4.00 -5.52 23.20
N LEU A 23 -4.37 -4.83 22.12
CA LEU A 23 -5.75 -4.50 21.84
C LEU A 23 -6.17 -5.45 20.73
N ALA A 24 -6.95 -6.47 21.08
CA ALA A 24 -7.52 -7.43 20.12
C ALA A 24 -8.52 -6.79 19.13
N VAL A 25 -8.51 -5.46 19.01
CA VAL A 25 -9.55 -4.63 18.44
C VAL A 25 -8.94 -3.28 18.07
N PRO A 26 -8.93 -2.83 16.81
CA PRO A 26 -8.72 -1.41 16.51
C PRO A 26 -9.86 -0.60 17.15
N PRO A 27 -9.63 0.50 17.88
CA PRO A 27 -10.64 1.44 18.38
C PRO A 27 -11.75 1.83 17.39
N CYS A 28 -11.55 1.72 16.08
CA CYS A 28 -12.62 1.86 15.09
C CYS A 28 -13.71 0.76 15.12
N LEU A 29 -13.46 -0.35 15.82
CA LEU A 29 -14.44 -1.37 16.23
C LEU A 29 -15.03 -1.10 17.63
N GLN A 30 -14.44 -0.18 18.41
CA GLN A 30 -14.91 0.20 19.75
C GLN A 30 -15.77 1.46 19.77
N ASN A 31 -16.05 2.07 18.62
CA ASN A 31 -16.85 3.29 18.53
C ASN A 31 -18.23 3.03 17.90
N PRO A 32 -19.31 2.92 18.70
CA PRO A 32 -20.68 2.75 18.22
C PRO A 32 -21.32 4.06 17.72
N ALA A 33 -20.59 5.17 17.57
CA ALA A 33 -21.20 6.48 17.28
C ALA A 33 -21.93 6.61 15.93
N ALA A 34 -21.95 5.57 15.09
CA ALA A 34 -22.83 5.50 13.92
C ALA A 34 -24.22 4.88 14.21
N ALA A 35 -24.40 4.17 15.33
CA ALA A 35 -25.67 3.55 15.70
C ALA A 35 -26.61 4.49 16.48
N ALA A 36 -26.09 5.60 17.03
CA ALA A 36 -26.84 6.48 17.95
C ALA A 36 -27.69 7.57 17.28
N LEU A 37 -27.72 7.67 15.94
CA LEU A 37 -28.48 8.72 15.23
C LEU A 37 -29.72 8.22 14.46
N LEU A 38 -30.13 6.96 14.65
CA LEU A 38 -31.28 6.37 13.95
C LEU A 38 -32.50 6.00 14.81
N ASN A 39 -32.61 6.48 16.05
CA ASN A 39 -33.85 6.28 16.83
C ASN A 39 -34.21 7.49 17.68
N GLN A 40 -34.88 8.47 17.07
CA GLN A 40 -35.74 9.39 17.80
C GLN A 40 -37.18 8.85 17.76
N SER A 41 -37.57 8.08 18.77
CA SER A 41 -38.95 8.08 19.31
C SER A 41 -39.13 7.09 20.46
N ASN A 42 -39.64 7.61 21.58
CA ASN A 42 -40.26 6.93 22.73
C ASN A 42 -39.40 6.05 23.66
N LEU A 43 -39.00 6.65 24.80
CA LEU A 43 -38.67 5.93 26.04
C LEU A 43 -39.91 5.87 26.95
N PRO A 44 -40.09 4.74 27.67
CA PRO A 44 -40.40 4.80 29.09
C PRO A 44 -39.35 4.04 29.93
N PRO A 45 -39.23 4.32 31.25
CA PRO A 45 -38.10 3.88 32.04
C PRO A 45 -38.35 2.52 32.71
N SER A 46 -37.32 1.69 32.80
CA SER A 46 -36.93 0.96 34.02
C SER A 46 -35.79 -0.01 33.74
N SER A 47 -34.72 0.07 34.53
CA SER A 47 -33.75 -1.02 34.72
C SER A 47 -34.42 -2.23 35.35
N PRO A 48 -33.87 -3.46 35.21
CA PRO A 48 -32.93 -3.91 36.25
C PRO A 48 -31.76 -4.81 35.78
N ALA A 49 -30.77 -4.88 36.69
CA ALA A 49 -29.83 -5.97 36.96
C ALA A 49 -28.74 -6.33 35.92
N ILE A 50 -27.51 -5.97 36.28
CA ILE A 50 -26.26 -6.57 35.79
C ILE A 50 -26.19 -7.99 36.34
N ASP A 51 -26.25 -8.99 35.47
CA ASP A 51 -25.90 -10.37 35.82
C ASP A 51 -24.38 -10.55 35.78
N GLN A 52 -23.87 -11.20 36.81
CA GLN A 52 -22.45 -11.38 37.07
C GLN A 52 -21.78 -12.19 35.95
N ALA A 53 -20.64 -11.69 35.48
CA ALA A 53 -19.76 -12.39 34.55
C ALA A 53 -19.35 -13.75 35.14
N ALA A 54 -19.57 -14.82 34.36
CA ALA A 54 -19.07 -16.14 34.69
C ALA A 54 -17.53 -16.12 34.66
N GLU A 55 -16.92 -16.51 35.79
CA GLU A 55 -15.48 -16.72 35.94
C GLU A 55 -14.98 -17.75 34.90
N PRO A 56 -13.85 -17.49 34.20
CA PRO A 56 -13.31 -18.43 33.23
C PRO A 56 -12.75 -19.68 33.92
N ASN A 57 -13.10 -20.86 33.38
CA ASN A 57 -12.64 -22.15 33.87
C ASN A 57 -11.09 -22.25 33.78
N PRO A 58 -10.38 -22.38 34.91
CA PRO A 58 -8.90 -22.40 34.95
C PRO A 58 -8.27 -23.68 34.38
N ASN A 59 -9.08 -24.68 33.97
CA ASN A 59 -8.61 -25.94 33.37
C ASN A 59 -8.86 -26.06 31.86
N ALA A 60 -9.34 -25.01 31.19
CA ALA A 60 -9.34 -24.99 29.73
C ALA A 60 -7.91 -24.73 29.23
N SER A 61 -7.23 -25.77 28.74
CA SER A 61 -6.01 -25.57 27.95
C SER A 61 -6.35 -24.63 26.78
N PRO A 62 -5.59 -23.55 26.53
CA PRO A 62 -5.87 -22.68 25.40
C PRO A 62 -5.77 -23.52 24.14
N ILE A 63 -6.87 -23.64 23.40
CA ILE A 63 -6.88 -24.24 22.08
C ILE A 63 -5.96 -23.38 21.23
N ALA A 64 -4.73 -23.83 20.97
CA ALA A 64 -3.77 -23.09 20.16
C ALA A 64 -4.36 -22.91 18.75
N ALA A 65 -4.78 -21.70 18.42
CA ALA A 65 -5.23 -21.33 17.09
C ALA A 65 -4.03 -21.39 16.13
N ASP A 66 -4.26 -21.82 14.89
CA ASP A 66 -3.22 -21.73 13.86
C ASP A 66 -3.16 -20.27 13.39
N SER A 67 -2.05 -19.59 13.67
CA SER A 67 -1.84 -18.19 13.28
C SER A 67 -0.64 -18.03 12.34
N ILE A 68 -0.69 -16.99 11.51
CA ILE A 68 0.44 -16.54 10.69
C ILE A 68 0.90 -15.21 11.24
N SER A 69 2.15 -15.10 11.67
CA SER A 69 2.77 -13.81 11.99
C SER A 69 3.67 -13.38 10.84
N LEU A 70 3.57 -12.12 10.44
CA LEU A 70 4.34 -11.54 9.36
C LEU A 70 4.54 -10.03 9.54
N THR A 71 5.59 -9.49 8.94
CA THR A 71 5.82 -8.06 8.79
C THR A 71 5.48 -7.60 7.38
N VAL A 72 4.68 -6.55 7.27
CA VAL A 72 4.24 -5.97 6.00
C VAL A 72 4.74 -4.55 5.91
N CYS A 73 5.47 -4.22 4.85
CA CYS A 73 5.95 -2.88 4.56
C CYS A 73 5.31 -2.33 3.27
N SER A 74 4.83 -1.09 3.32
CA SER A 74 4.41 -0.33 2.13
C SER A 74 5.28 0.92 1.98
N TRP A 75 5.77 1.19 0.76
CA TRP A 75 6.63 2.34 0.52
C TRP A 75 6.62 2.83 -0.93
N ASN A 76 6.22 4.09 -1.14
CA ASN A 76 6.46 4.78 -2.40
C ASN A 76 7.94 5.20 -2.46
N VAL A 77 8.69 4.69 -3.44
CA VAL A 77 10.17 4.80 -3.48
C VAL A 77 10.68 5.96 -4.35
N LEU A 78 9.77 6.83 -4.84
CA LEU A 78 10.07 7.95 -5.70
C LEU A 78 10.84 7.54 -6.96
N ALA A 79 10.11 7.25 -8.04
CA ALA A 79 10.73 6.81 -9.29
C ALA A 79 11.68 7.89 -9.78
N GLN A 80 12.90 7.52 -10.19
CA GLN A 80 13.83 8.52 -10.70
C GLN A 80 13.29 9.22 -11.96
N CYS A 81 12.54 8.49 -12.79
CA CYS A 81 11.91 9.06 -13.97
C CYS A 81 10.83 10.11 -13.67
N LEU A 82 10.38 10.23 -12.42
CA LEU A 82 9.39 11.21 -11.96
C LEU A 82 10.01 12.42 -11.26
N ILE A 83 11.27 12.33 -10.82
CA ILE A 83 11.96 13.45 -10.16
C ILE A 83 12.10 14.63 -11.12
N ARG A 84 11.41 15.73 -10.79
CA ARG A 84 11.62 17.06 -11.38
C ARG A 84 12.17 17.98 -10.29
N ARG A 85 13.38 18.50 -10.50
CA ARG A 85 14.12 19.26 -9.45
C ARG A 85 13.40 20.51 -8.97
N ASP A 86 12.50 21.06 -9.77
CA ASP A 86 11.69 22.24 -9.44
C ASP A 86 10.51 21.95 -8.50
N MET A 87 10.19 20.68 -8.24
CA MET A 87 9.19 20.24 -7.25
C MET A 87 9.77 20.09 -5.84
N PHE A 88 11.09 20.17 -5.68
CA PHE A 88 11.77 20.02 -4.40
C PHE A 88 12.30 21.38 -3.93
N SER A 89 12.44 21.52 -2.60
CA SER A 89 12.98 22.72 -1.99
C SER A 89 14.38 23.04 -2.54
N ALA A 90 14.71 24.34 -2.57
CA ALA A 90 16.07 24.77 -2.89
C ALA A 90 17.11 24.25 -1.87
N GLU A 91 16.67 23.87 -0.68
CA GLU A 91 17.49 23.28 0.38
C GLU A 91 17.73 21.78 0.20
N THR A 92 16.96 21.10 -0.65
CA THR A 92 17.12 19.66 -0.91
C THR A 92 18.50 19.37 -1.52
N PRO A 93 19.34 18.54 -0.87
CA PRO A 93 20.66 18.23 -1.38
C PRO A 93 20.60 17.57 -2.77
N LYS A 94 21.42 18.04 -3.71
CA LYS A 94 21.41 17.53 -5.10
C LYS A 94 21.67 16.03 -5.18
N ASP A 95 22.52 15.49 -4.30
CA ASP A 95 22.81 14.07 -4.24
C ASP A 95 21.61 13.25 -3.72
N ALA A 96 20.74 13.83 -2.89
CA ALA A 96 19.50 13.20 -2.45
C ALA A 96 18.48 13.00 -3.58
N LEU A 97 18.66 13.68 -4.73
CA LEU A 97 17.82 13.52 -5.93
C LEU A 97 18.45 12.65 -7.01
N ARG A 98 19.70 12.20 -6.83
CA ARG A 98 20.41 11.37 -7.81
C ARG A 98 20.15 9.91 -7.53
N TRP A 99 20.08 9.12 -8.60
CA TRP A 99 19.78 7.70 -8.48
C TRP A 99 20.78 6.93 -7.62
N LYS A 100 22.08 7.01 -7.90
CA LYS A 100 23.07 6.16 -7.23
C LYS A 100 23.04 6.32 -5.69
N PRO A 101 23.05 7.54 -5.11
CA PRO A 101 22.90 7.70 -3.67
C PRO A 101 21.56 7.15 -3.15
N ARG A 102 20.44 7.46 -3.82
CA ARG A 102 19.11 6.98 -3.43
C ARG A 102 19.03 5.45 -3.46
N ALA A 103 19.52 4.80 -4.51
CA ALA A 103 19.52 3.34 -4.66
C ALA A 103 20.20 2.65 -3.48
N SER A 104 21.35 3.15 -3.04
CA SER A 104 22.04 2.63 -1.84
C SER A 104 21.20 2.82 -0.57
N LEU A 105 20.57 3.97 -0.39
CA LEU A 105 19.71 4.24 0.76
C LEU A 105 18.41 3.42 0.73
N LEU A 106 17.80 3.22 -0.44
CA LEU A 106 16.64 2.35 -0.66
C LEU A 106 16.97 0.92 -0.21
N MET A 107 18.09 0.37 -0.68
CA MET A 107 18.50 -0.99 -0.31
C MET A 107 18.95 -1.11 1.14
N SER A 108 19.61 -0.09 1.68
CA SER A 108 19.92 -0.03 3.11
C SER A 108 18.64 -0.10 3.94
N ARG A 109 17.63 0.73 3.61
CA ARG A 109 16.33 0.73 4.29
C ARG A 109 15.61 -0.61 4.18
N VAL A 110 15.56 -1.23 3.00
CA VAL A 110 14.96 -2.56 2.82
C VAL A 110 15.69 -3.61 3.65
N SER A 111 17.02 -3.55 3.73
CA SER A 111 17.83 -4.49 4.52
C SER A 111 17.62 -4.31 6.02
N THR A 112 17.48 -3.07 6.48
CA THR A 112 17.25 -2.74 7.88
C THR A 112 15.83 -3.12 8.33
N LEU A 113 14.81 -2.81 7.53
CA LEU A 113 13.43 -3.17 7.84
C LEU A 113 13.18 -4.68 7.72
N ASN A 114 13.84 -5.33 6.75
CA ASN A 114 13.83 -6.77 6.54
C ASN A 114 12.41 -7.42 6.55
N PRO A 115 11.40 -6.85 5.87
CA PRO A 115 10.01 -7.31 6.01
C PRO A 115 9.77 -8.73 5.46
N ASP A 116 8.63 -9.32 5.77
CA ASP A 116 8.17 -10.58 5.16
C ASP A 116 7.48 -10.34 3.82
N LEU A 117 6.74 -9.22 3.75
CA LEU A 117 6.07 -8.69 2.56
C LEU A 117 6.45 -7.23 2.34
N LEU A 118 6.86 -6.89 1.12
CA LEU A 118 7.26 -5.54 0.71
C LEU A 118 6.45 -5.09 -0.50
N CYS A 119 5.60 -4.08 -0.31
CA CYS A 119 4.77 -3.46 -1.33
C CYS A 119 5.35 -2.10 -1.70
N LEU A 120 5.85 -1.95 -2.93
CA LEU A 120 6.47 -0.72 -3.39
C LEU A 120 5.65 -0.04 -4.49
N GLN A 121 5.59 1.28 -4.45
CA GLN A 121 5.02 2.13 -5.50
C GLN A 121 6.11 3.00 -6.13
N GLU A 122 5.90 3.47 -7.36
CA GLU A 122 6.90 4.22 -8.13
C GLU A 122 8.23 3.49 -8.35
N VAL A 123 8.15 2.19 -8.62
CA VAL A 123 9.33 1.39 -8.90
C VAL A 123 9.75 1.61 -10.36
N ASP A 124 10.92 2.20 -10.58
CA ASP A 124 11.64 2.17 -11.85
C ASP A 124 12.94 1.37 -11.73
N ARG A 125 13.60 1.10 -12.86
CA ARG A 125 14.92 0.43 -12.93
C ARG A 125 15.00 -0.91 -12.17
N VAL A 126 14.01 -1.77 -12.41
CA VAL A 126 13.95 -3.12 -11.83
C VAL A 126 15.18 -3.94 -12.16
N ASP A 127 15.58 -3.96 -13.43
CA ASP A 127 16.75 -4.73 -13.88
C ASP A 127 18.08 -4.20 -13.33
N GLU A 128 18.16 -2.93 -12.92
CA GLU A 128 19.39 -2.33 -12.39
C GLU A 128 19.55 -2.57 -10.88
N LEU A 129 18.45 -2.58 -10.12
CA LEU A 129 18.49 -2.62 -8.65
C LEU A 129 17.62 -3.74 -8.09
N TRP A 130 16.31 -3.66 -8.30
CA TRP A 130 15.34 -4.43 -7.53
C TRP A 130 15.43 -5.93 -7.75
N ASP A 131 15.61 -6.39 -8.98
CA ASP A 131 15.60 -7.82 -9.30
C ASP A 131 16.73 -8.58 -8.59
N SER A 132 17.96 -8.11 -8.76
CA SER A 132 19.14 -8.73 -8.16
C SER A 132 19.20 -8.55 -6.64
N GLU A 133 18.97 -7.33 -6.13
CA GLU A 133 19.11 -7.03 -4.71
C GLU A 133 18.03 -7.72 -3.86
N LEU A 134 16.79 -7.82 -4.34
CA LEU A 134 15.72 -8.53 -3.64
C LEU A 134 16.00 -10.04 -3.64
N THR A 135 16.45 -10.60 -4.77
CA THR A 135 16.80 -12.02 -4.87
C THR A 135 17.93 -12.40 -3.93
N ILE A 136 18.99 -11.60 -3.85
CA ILE A 136 20.13 -11.80 -2.93
C ILE A 136 19.66 -11.80 -1.46
N ARG A 137 18.60 -11.04 -1.14
CA ARG A 137 18.00 -10.97 0.21
C ARG A 137 16.93 -12.03 0.45
N GLY A 138 16.75 -12.99 -0.46
CA GLY A 138 15.83 -14.12 -0.30
C GLY A 138 14.37 -13.79 -0.59
N TYR A 139 14.10 -12.71 -1.33
CA TYR A 139 12.76 -12.41 -1.80
C TYR A 139 12.52 -12.97 -3.20
N GLN A 140 11.30 -13.44 -3.42
CA GLN A 140 10.69 -13.46 -4.75
C GLN A 140 9.85 -12.19 -4.91
N HIS A 141 9.61 -11.77 -6.15
CA HIS A 141 8.84 -10.55 -6.39
C HIS A 141 8.07 -10.57 -7.70
N LEU A 142 7.07 -9.71 -7.78
CA LEU A 142 6.26 -9.43 -8.95
C LEU A 142 6.20 -7.93 -9.19
N HIS A 143 6.78 -7.49 -10.31
CA HIS A 143 6.68 -6.11 -10.78
C HIS A 143 5.69 -5.98 -11.94
N ARG A 144 4.93 -4.88 -11.98
CA ARG A 144 4.13 -4.47 -13.14
C ARG A 144 4.30 -2.99 -13.39
N HIS A 145 4.58 -2.63 -14.63
CA HIS A 145 4.64 -1.23 -15.06
C HIS A 145 3.23 -0.64 -15.21
N LYS A 146 3.14 0.68 -14.95
CA LYS A 146 2.05 1.53 -15.48
C LYS A 146 2.06 1.46 -17.00
N ASP A 147 0.94 1.79 -17.64
CA ASP A 147 0.80 1.65 -19.11
C ASP A 147 1.81 2.45 -19.92
N ALA A 148 2.30 3.57 -19.37
CA ALA A 148 3.36 4.37 -19.99
C ALA A 148 4.78 3.80 -19.80
N GLY A 149 4.93 2.63 -19.15
CA GLY A 149 6.16 1.83 -19.08
C GLY A 149 7.29 2.34 -18.18
N ARG A 150 7.25 3.59 -17.68
CA ARG A 150 8.43 4.20 -17.01
C ARG A 150 8.65 3.78 -15.55
N HIS A 151 7.58 3.47 -14.84
CA HIS A 151 7.62 3.01 -13.45
C HIS A 151 6.36 2.19 -13.14
N GLY A 152 6.29 1.56 -11.96
CA GLY A 152 5.24 0.62 -11.63
C GLY A 152 5.05 0.37 -10.14
N CYS A 153 4.39 -0.75 -9.85
CA CYS A 153 4.23 -1.29 -8.51
C CYS A 153 4.98 -2.63 -8.44
N LEU A 154 5.48 -2.96 -7.25
CA LEU A 154 6.17 -4.22 -6.97
C LEU A 154 5.64 -4.83 -5.68
N ILE A 155 5.40 -6.13 -5.66
CA ILE A 155 5.15 -6.90 -4.43
C ILE A 155 6.26 -7.92 -4.31
N ALA A 156 6.98 -7.92 -3.20
CA ALA A 156 8.01 -8.91 -2.87
C ALA A 156 7.62 -9.67 -1.59
N TRP A 157 7.96 -10.95 -1.55
CA TRP A 157 7.70 -11.84 -0.42
C TRP A 157 8.89 -12.75 -0.16
N ARG A 158 9.06 -13.18 1.08
CA ARG A 158 10.09 -14.15 1.48
C ARG A 158 9.87 -15.49 0.78
N ALA A 159 10.81 -15.87 -0.07
CA ALA A 159 10.74 -17.12 -0.83
C ALA A 159 10.72 -18.37 0.08
N ALA A 160 11.34 -18.27 1.26
CA ALA A 160 11.41 -19.35 2.23
C ALA A 160 10.09 -19.59 2.99
N THR A 161 9.20 -18.59 3.05
CA THR A 161 7.96 -18.67 3.86
C THR A 161 6.68 -18.63 3.04
N TRP A 162 6.72 -18.09 1.81
CA TRP A 162 5.54 -17.93 0.97
C TRP A 162 5.74 -18.50 -0.43
N ASP A 163 4.66 -19.07 -0.96
CA ASP A 163 4.54 -19.49 -2.36
C ASP A 163 3.51 -18.63 -3.08
N LEU A 164 3.83 -18.17 -4.28
CA LEU A 164 2.87 -17.50 -5.15
C LEU A 164 1.89 -18.54 -5.73
N VAL A 165 0.60 -18.36 -5.48
CA VAL A 165 -0.47 -19.21 -6.05
C VAL A 165 -0.92 -18.65 -7.39
N ARG A 166 -1.33 -17.38 -7.41
CA ARG A 166 -1.79 -16.66 -8.61
C ARG A 166 -1.59 -15.16 -8.46
N SER A 167 -1.65 -14.45 -9.58
CA SER A 167 -1.55 -12.99 -9.60
C SER A 167 -2.48 -12.38 -10.65
N HIS A 168 -2.85 -11.12 -10.44
CA HIS A 168 -3.63 -10.34 -11.40
C HIS A 168 -3.14 -8.89 -11.44
N LYS A 169 -3.05 -8.31 -12.65
CA LYS A 169 -2.76 -6.89 -12.86
C LYS A 169 -4.06 -6.18 -13.21
N ILE A 170 -4.40 -5.15 -12.46
CA ILE A 170 -5.49 -4.23 -12.82
C ILE A 170 -4.86 -3.04 -13.55
N VAL A 171 -5.38 -2.73 -14.73
CA VAL A 171 -5.15 -1.45 -15.42
C VAL A 171 -6.42 -0.64 -15.23
N PHE A 172 -6.38 0.41 -14.40
CA PHE A 172 -7.61 1.14 -14.06
C PHE A 172 -8.27 1.74 -15.30
N ASP A 173 -7.51 2.34 -16.21
CA ASP A 173 -8.03 2.96 -17.44
C ASP A 173 -8.74 1.96 -18.39
N ALA A 174 -8.59 0.65 -18.17
CA ALA A 174 -9.28 -0.40 -18.94
C ALA A 174 -10.72 -0.67 -18.44
N SER A 175 -11.05 -0.30 -17.20
CA SER A 175 -12.41 -0.41 -16.68
C SER A 175 -13.31 0.66 -17.31
N PRO A 176 -14.55 0.35 -17.71
CA PRO A 176 -15.51 1.35 -18.15
C PRO A 176 -15.75 2.47 -17.12
N LEU A 177 -15.66 2.16 -15.83
CA LEU A 177 -15.80 3.14 -14.74
C LEU A 177 -14.61 4.08 -14.61
N THR A 178 -13.47 3.82 -15.24
CA THR A 178 -12.30 4.72 -15.16
C THR A 178 -11.68 4.94 -16.53
N HIS A 179 -12.42 4.60 -17.58
CA HIS A 179 -11.98 4.82 -18.95
C HIS A 179 -11.75 6.31 -19.17
N PRO A 180 -10.67 6.71 -19.88
CA PRO A 180 -10.40 8.11 -20.14
C PRO A 180 -11.57 8.78 -20.89
N THR A 181 -12.05 9.91 -20.37
CA THR A 181 -13.09 10.73 -21.00
C THR A 181 -12.65 12.20 -21.10
N ALA A 182 -13.55 13.10 -21.51
CA ALA A 182 -13.27 14.54 -21.52
C ALA A 182 -12.96 15.08 -20.11
N ILE A 183 -13.61 14.53 -19.08
CA ILE A 183 -13.45 14.93 -17.67
C ILE A 183 -12.51 13.99 -16.89
N HIS A 184 -12.21 12.79 -17.39
CA HIS A 184 -11.30 11.85 -16.76
C HIS A 184 -10.01 11.69 -17.58
N PRO A 185 -8.86 12.18 -17.09
CA PRO A 185 -7.61 12.04 -17.81
C PRO A 185 -7.16 10.57 -17.85
N LYS A 186 -6.38 10.23 -18.88
CA LYS A 186 -5.65 8.96 -18.91
C LYS A 186 -4.63 8.95 -17.79
N THR A 187 -4.77 8.02 -16.85
CA THR A 187 -3.91 7.95 -15.65
C THR A 187 -2.76 6.96 -15.82
N GLY A 188 -2.99 5.88 -16.56
CA GLY A 188 -2.12 4.70 -16.63
C GLY A 188 -1.89 4.03 -15.27
N ASN A 189 -2.72 4.33 -14.27
CA ASN A 189 -2.61 3.77 -12.93
C ASN A 189 -2.90 2.27 -12.95
N ILE A 190 -2.25 1.55 -12.04
CA ILE A 190 -2.37 0.10 -11.93
C ILE A 190 -2.54 -0.33 -10.47
N ALA A 191 -3.04 -1.54 -10.30
CA ALA A 191 -2.89 -2.31 -9.08
C ALA A 191 -2.39 -3.72 -9.41
N ILE A 192 -1.77 -4.36 -8.42
CA ILE A 192 -1.34 -5.76 -8.48
C ILE A 192 -2.02 -6.49 -7.34
N MET A 193 -2.52 -7.69 -7.61
CA MET A 193 -3.03 -8.61 -6.62
C MET A 193 -2.24 -9.91 -6.71
N VAL A 194 -1.87 -10.48 -5.57
CA VAL A 194 -1.25 -11.80 -5.47
C VAL A 194 -1.96 -12.60 -4.39
N GLU A 195 -2.14 -13.89 -4.64
CA GLU A 195 -2.47 -14.85 -3.59
C GLU A 195 -1.18 -15.55 -3.18
N LEU A 196 -0.85 -15.48 -1.88
CA LEU A 196 0.34 -16.07 -1.30
C LEU A 196 -0.05 -17.16 -0.31
N LYS A 197 0.50 -18.37 -0.50
CA LYS A 197 0.33 -19.50 0.40
C LYS A 197 1.49 -19.58 1.39
N HIS A 198 1.19 -19.53 2.68
CA HIS A 198 2.18 -19.69 3.73
C HIS A 198 2.64 -21.15 3.79
N ARG A 199 3.93 -21.39 3.64
CA ARG A 199 4.51 -22.73 3.54
C ARG A 199 4.31 -23.56 4.81
N GLN A 200 4.41 -22.94 5.99
CA GLN A 200 4.30 -23.69 7.25
C GLN A 200 2.84 -24.04 7.60
N SER A 201 1.93 -23.07 7.53
CA SER A 201 0.52 -23.29 7.91
C SER A 201 -0.36 -23.78 6.76
N GLN A 202 0.14 -23.75 5.52
CA GLN A 202 -0.59 -24.06 4.29
C GLN A 202 -1.83 -23.19 4.04
N LYS A 203 -1.99 -22.09 4.78
CA LYS A 203 -3.07 -21.11 4.59
C LYS A 203 -2.64 -20.03 3.58
N SER A 204 -3.60 -19.48 2.85
CA SER A 204 -3.36 -18.40 1.90
C SER A 204 -3.85 -17.06 2.41
N ILE A 205 -3.24 -16.00 1.90
CA ILE A 205 -3.71 -14.61 2.03
C ILE A 205 -3.72 -13.95 0.65
N VAL A 206 -4.51 -12.90 0.50
CA VAL A 206 -4.44 -12.03 -0.68
C VAL A 206 -3.72 -10.74 -0.30
N VAL A 207 -2.78 -10.31 -1.13
CA VAL A 207 -2.06 -9.05 -0.98
C VAL A 207 -2.29 -8.20 -2.21
N THR A 208 -2.67 -6.95 -2.01
CA THR A 208 -2.79 -5.98 -3.09
C THR A 208 -1.81 -4.83 -2.91
N ASN A 209 -1.37 -4.26 -4.02
CA ASN A 209 -0.53 -3.07 -4.04
C ASN A 209 -0.93 -2.16 -5.20
N HIS A 210 -1.09 -0.87 -4.94
CA HIS A 210 -1.58 0.09 -5.93
C HIS A 210 -1.03 1.51 -5.71
N HIS A 211 -1.20 2.35 -6.73
CA HIS A 211 -0.89 3.78 -6.67
C HIS A 211 -2.02 4.54 -7.40
N LEU A 212 -2.85 5.25 -6.63
CA LEU A 212 -4.05 5.95 -7.13
C LEU A 212 -3.74 7.31 -7.77
N TYR A 213 -4.78 7.98 -8.26
CA TYR A 213 -4.69 9.27 -8.93
C TYR A 213 -4.23 10.39 -7.99
N TRP A 214 -3.15 11.07 -8.38
CA TRP A 214 -2.38 11.98 -7.53
C TRP A 214 -2.94 13.39 -7.40
N VAL A 215 -3.81 13.83 -8.32
CA VAL A 215 -4.22 15.24 -8.33
C VAL A 215 -5.12 15.54 -7.12
N PRO A 216 -4.86 16.61 -6.34
CA PRO A 216 -5.59 16.87 -5.09
C PRO A 216 -7.11 16.87 -5.22
N ARG A 217 -7.67 17.57 -6.22
CA ARG A 217 -9.12 17.62 -6.53
C ARG A 217 -9.68 16.35 -7.19
N GLY A 218 -8.94 15.24 -7.12
CA GLY A 218 -9.27 13.98 -7.79
C GLY A 218 -10.04 12.95 -6.97
N SER A 219 -10.78 13.35 -5.93
CA SER A 219 -11.38 12.40 -4.98
C SER A 219 -12.39 11.45 -5.60
N TYR A 220 -13.24 11.94 -6.50
CA TYR A 220 -14.16 11.06 -7.23
C TYR A 220 -13.42 10.06 -8.13
N LEU A 221 -12.35 10.47 -8.83
CA LEU A 221 -11.55 9.53 -9.64
C LEU A 221 -10.81 8.50 -8.76
N ARG A 222 -10.26 8.91 -7.60
CA ARG A 222 -9.71 7.96 -6.63
C ARG A 222 -10.75 6.96 -6.14
N LEU A 223 -11.97 7.42 -5.83
CA LEU A 223 -13.08 6.55 -5.43
C LEU A 223 -13.47 5.55 -6.54
N ARG A 224 -13.51 5.99 -7.80
CA ARG A 224 -13.73 5.12 -8.96
C ARG A 224 -12.64 4.05 -9.10
N GLN A 225 -11.37 4.44 -8.98
CA GLN A 225 -10.24 3.49 -9.01
C GLN A 225 -10.33 2.48 -7.87
N LEU A 226 -10.66 2.93 -6.66
CA LEU A 226 -10.89 2.06 -5.51
C LEU A 226 -12.05 1.09 -5.73
N TYR A 227 -13.14 1.53 -6.35
CA TYR A 227 -14.25 0.62 -6.67
C TYR A 227 -13.80 -0.48 -7.63
N VAL A 228 -13.06 -0.12 -8.69
CA VAL A 228 -12.49 -1.10 -9.63
C VAL A 228 -11.56 -2.08 -8.92
N LEU A 229 -10.74 -1.61 -7.98
CA LEU A 229 -9.89 -2.46 -7.14
C LEU A 229 -10.72 -3.43 -6.29
N MET A 230 -11.73 -2.93 -5.57
CA MET A 230 -12.55 -3.74 -4.66
C MET A 230 -13.43 -4.76 -5.41
N ASP A 231 -13.99 -4.39 -6.56
CA ASP A 231 -14.76 -5.29 -7.43
C ASP A 231 -13.87 -6.39 -8.02
N ALA A 232 -12.68 -6.05 -8.51
CA ALA A 232 -11.71 -7.03 -8.98
C ALA A 232 -11.20 -7.93 -7.86
N LEU A 233 -10.99 -7.38 -6.65
CA LEU A 233 -10.59 -8.14 -5.47
C LEU A 233 -11.68 -9.14 -5.05
N ALA A 234 -12.95 -8.75 -5.03
CA ALA A 234 -14.06 -9.64 -4.71
C ALA A 234 -14.16 -10.82 -5.70
N LYS A 235 -13.87 -10.58 -6.98
CA LYS A 235 -13.81 -11.64 -8.02
C LYS A 235 -12.57 -12.52 -7.90
N PHE A 236 -11.43 -11.93 -7.53
CA PHE A 236 -10.17 -12.65 -7.37
C PHE A 236 -10.15 -13.51 -6.10
N ASN A 237 -10.79 -13.04 -5.03
CA ASN A 237 -10.83 -13.70 -3.73
C ASN A 237 -12.06 -14.62 -3.58
N ASP A 238 -12.13 -15.64 -4.43
CA ASP A 238 -13.19 -16.65 -4.46
C ASP A 238 -13.22 -17.59 -3.23
N GLN A 239 -12.29 -17.43 -2.30
CA GLN A 239 -12.10 -18.26 -1.10
C GLN A 239 -12.23 -17.48 0.21
N ASP A 240 -12.67 -16.22 0.16
CA ASP A 240 -12.82 -15.35 1.33
C ASP A 240 -11.55 -15.27 2.20
N LEU A 241 -10.38 -15.28 1.55
CA LEU A 241 -9.07 -15.26 2.22
C LEU A 241 -8.83 -13.90 2.90
N PRO A 242 -8.13 -13.86 4.04
CA PRO A 242 -7.70 -12.60 4.65
C PRO A 242 -6.93 -11.74 3.65
N VAL A 243 -7.29 -10.47 3.53
CA VAL A 243 -6.67 -9.54 2.56
C VAL A 243 -5.86 -8.46 3.28
N ILE A 244 -4.67 -8.19 2.75
CA ILE A 244 -3.87 -7.00 3.08
C ILE A 244 -3.77 -6.14 1.81
N THR A 245 -4.26 -4.91 1.87
CA THR A 245 -4.17 -3.93 0.78
C THR A 245 -3.20 -2.82 1.16
N CYS A 246 -2.14 -2.69 0.38
CA CYS A 246 -1.12 -1.66 0.52
C CYS A 246 -1.20 -0.68 -0.65
N GLY A 247 -0.69 0.52 -0.46
CA GLY A 247 -0.58 1.46 -1.57
C GLY A 247 -0.30 2.89 -1.15
N ASP A 248 -0.02 3.69 -2.16
CA ASP A 248 -0.16 5.13 -2.13
C ASP A 248 -1.57 5.47 -2.64
N PHE A 249 -2.44 5.85 -1.71
CA PHE A 249 -3.84 6.15 -1.99
C PHE A 249 -4.01 7.58 -2.49
N ASN A 250 -2.99 8.45 -2.40
CA ASN A 250 -3.08 9.88 -2.71
C ASN A 250 -4.29 10.59 -2.04
N GLY A 251 -4.76 10.05 -0.92
CA GLY A 251 -5.93 10.52 -0.19
C GLY A 251 -5.64 10.52 1.30
N GLN A 252 -5.86 11.66 1.95
CA GLN A 252 -5.74 11.80 3.40
C GLN A 252 -6.91 11.12 4.14
N PRO A 253 -6.78 10.83 5.45
CA PRO A 253 -7.83 10.15 6.20
C PRO A 253 -9.18 10.90 6.18
N GLN A 254 -9.15 12.24 6.09
CA GLN A 254 -10.34 13.09 6.01
C GLN A 254 -10.98 13.13 4.63
N ARG A 255 -10.41 12.49 3.62
CA ARG A 255 -10.96 12.47 2.26
C ARG A 255 -12.10 11.46 2.15
N PRO A 256 -13.13 11.72 1.33
CA PRO A 256 -14.31 10.87 1.22
C PRO A 256 -13.95 9.42 0.87
N GLU A 257 -12.99 9.21 -0.02
CA GLU A 257 -12.57 7.87 -0.44
C GLU A 257 -12.04 6.99 0.72
N TYR A 258 -11.33 7.57 1.69
CA TYR A 258 -10.88 6.85 2.88
C TYR A 258 -12.06 6.53 3.81
N CYS A 259 -12.97 7.49 4.01
CA CYS A 259 -14.18 7.28 4.82
C CYS A 259 -15.08 6.18 4.25
N VAL A 260 -15.23 6.12 2.92
CA VAL A 260 -16.03 5.07 2.25
C VAL A 260 -15.42 3.69 2.49
N LEU A 261 -14.10 3.51 2.28
CA LEU A 261 -13.42 2.24 2.51
C LEU A 261 -13.50 1.78 3.98
N THR A 262 -13.41 2.72 4.91
CA THR A 262 -13.46 2.46 6.36
C THR A 262 -14.89 2.49 6.93
N LYS A 263 -15.91 2.62 6.07
CA LYS A 263 -17.34 2.70 6.42
C LYS A 263 -17.64 3.74 7.51
N ARG A 264 -17.02 4.91 7.39
CA ARG A 264 -17.35 6.10 8.19
C ARG A 264 -18.41 6.92 7.47
N ALA A 265 -19.31 7.53 8.21
CA ALA A 265 -20.29 8.44 7.64
C ALA A 265 -19.60 9.63 6.98
N LEU A 266 -20.06 10.00 5.78
CA LEU A 266 -19.56 11.18 5.08
C LEU A 266 -20.17 12.45 5.67
N THR A 267 -19.33 13.45 5.89
CA THR A 267 -19.73 14.82 6.24
C THR A 267 -20.22 15.58 5.00
N PRO A 268 -21.00 16.67 5.15
CA PRO A 268 -21.42 17.49 4.01
C PRO A 268 -20.24 17.99 3.16
N SER A 269 -19.14 18.41 3.76
CA SER A 269 -17.94 18.86 3.04
C SER A 269 -17.28 17.75 2.22
N GLN A 270 -17.28 16.51 2.72
CA GLN A 270 -16.78 15.35 1.98
C GLN A 270 -17.70 14.97 0.82
N ILE A 271 -19.01 15.18 0.96
CA ILE A 271 -19.96 15.01 -0.15
C ILE A 271 -19.72 16.07 -1.23
N GLU A 272 -19.56 17.35 -0.84
CA GLU A 272 -19.22 18.44 -1.76
C GLU A 272 -17.94 18.15 -2.54
N ASP A 273 -16.92 17.61 -1.85
CA ASP A 273 -15.65 17.21 -2.45
C ASP A 273 -15.76 16.06 -3.47
N LEU A 274 -16.70 15.13 -3.28
CA LEU A 274 -17.00 14.11 -4.30
C LEU A 274 -17.73 14.68 -5.52
N LEU A 275 -18.51 15.75 -5.32
CA LEU A 275 -19.26 16.43 -6.38
C LEU A 275 -18.39 17.42 -7.15
N ASP A 276 -17.28 17.89 -6.59
CA ASP A 276 -16.28 18.73 -7.25
C ASP A 276 -15.42 17.91 -8.23
N ILE A 277 -15.96 17.65 -9.43
CA ILE A 277 -15.26 16.94 -10.50
C ILE A 277 -14.54 17.95 -11.39
N PRO A 278 -13.20 18.06 -11.32
CA PRO A 278 -12.45 19.02 -12.10
C PRO A 278 -12.51 18.69 -13.60
N ASN A 279 -12.61 19.73 -14.43
CA ASN A 279 -12.42 19.57 -15.87
C ASN A 279 -10.91 19.42 -16.18
N LYS A 280 -10.58 18.64 -17.22
CA LYS A 280 -9.19 18.29 -17.58
C LYS A 280 -8.29 19.52 -17.82
N ASP A 281 -8.86 20.65 -18.22
CA ASP A 281 -8.14 21.91 -18.47
C ASP A 281 -7.86 22.73 -17.19
N GLU A 282 -8.57 22.44 -16.09
CA GLU A 282 -8.38 23.12 -14.80
C GLU A 282 -7.29 22.44 -13.96
N ASP A 283 -7.19 21.11 -14.02
CA ASP A 283 -6.18 20.31 -13.28
C ASP A 283 -4.74 20.62 -13.71
N VAL A 284 -4.52 21.08 -14.95
CA VAL A 284 -3.18 21.44 -15.47
C VAL A 284 -2.74 22.84 -15.00
N ARG A 285 -3.66 23.67 -14.48
CA ARG A 285 -3.39 25.06 -14.05
C ARG A 285 -3.17 25.14 -12.54
N GLN A 286 -2.17 24.46 -12.00
CA GLN A 286 -1.53 25.02 -10.82
C GLN A 286 -0.82 26.33 -11.23
N PRO A 287 -0.89 27.40 -10.43
CA PRO A 287 -0.39 28.70 -10.84
C PRO A 287 1.12 28.61 -11.13
N LYS A 288 1.50 28.93 -12.37
CA LYS A 288 2.88 29.29 -12.68
C LYS A 288 3.27 30.36 -11.67
N LYS A 289 4.33 30.11 -10.88
CA LYS A 289 4.94 31.09 -9.96
C LYS A 289 4.86 32.47 -10.61
N SER A 290 3.99 33.34 -10.11
CA SER A 290 4.00 34.73 -10.54
C SER A 290 5.38 35.25 -10.16
N ARG A 291 6.18 35.62 -11.15
CA ARG A 291 7.38 36.41 -10.87
C ARG A 291 6.88 37.66 -10.16
N SER A 292 7.18 37.78 -8.88
CA SER A 292 7.08 39.05 -8.19
C SER A 292 7.92 40.08 -8.97
N PRO A 293 7.43 41.31 -9.15
CA PRO A 293 8.17 42.33 -9.85
C PRO A 293 9.45 42.64 -9.06
N THR A 294 10.57 42.60 -9.77
CA THR A 294 11.88 43.00 -9.25
C THR A 294 11.79 44.41 -8.66
N PRO A 295 12.27 44.67 -7.44
CA PRO A 295 12.34 46.04 -6.94
C PRO A 295 13.36 46.81 -7.78
N THR A 296 12.87 47.81 -8.49
CA THR A 296 13.68 48.83 -9.17
C THR A 296 14.44 49.64 -8.13
N ASN A 297 15.73 49.36 -7.95
CA ASN A 297 16.65 50.33 -7.35
C ASN A 297 17.32 51.12 -8.47
N ASN A 298 16.82 52.34 -8.65
CA ASN A 298 17.50 53.41 -9.35
C ASN A 298 18.76 53.80 -8.57
N LEU A 299 19.94 53.49 -9.09
CA LEU A 299 21.15 54.28 -8.86
C LEU A 299 21.84 54.47 -10.22
N ALA A 300 22.10 55.74 -10.52
CA ALA A 300 22.62 56.27 -11.78
C ALA A 300 24.12 55.92 -12.00
N PRO A 301 24.65 56.11 -13.23
CA PRO A 301 25.79 55.36 -13.74
C PRO A 301 27.14 55.98 -13.40
N ILE A 302 28.17 55.14 -13.36
CA ILE A 302 29.57 55.58 -13.43
C ILE A 302 30.21 54.88 -14.62
N ASP A 303 30.53 55.67 -15.64
CA ASP A 303 31.34 55.30 -16.79
C ASP A 303 32.80 55.04 -16.36
N SER A 304 33.42 53.97 -16.86
CA SER A 304 34.76 54.06 -17.49
C SER A 304 35.22 52.71 -18.07
N ALA A 305 35.27 52.69 -19.41
CA ALA A 305 36.39 52.31 -20.25
C ALA A 305 37.06 50.91 -20.11
N ALA A 306 36.89 50.15 -21.20
CA ALA A 306 37.94 49.49 -21.99
C ALA A 306 38.87 48.46 -21.33
N LEU A 307 38.81 47.21 -21.81
CA LEU A 307 39.89 46.68 -22.67
C LEU A 307 39.43 45.45 -23.46
N ALA A 308 40.06 45.29 -24.62
CA ALA A 308 39.71 44.41 -25.72
C ALA A 308 40.07 42.92 -25.55
N SER A 309 39.36 42.12 -26.35
CA SER A 309 39.62 40.83 -27.04
C SER A 309 41.07 40.25 -27.06
N PRO A 310 41.32 38.96 -27.46
CA PRO A 310 40.54 38.20 -28.44
C PRO A 310 40.34 36.68 -28.22
N SER A 311 39.45 36.19 -29.10
CA SER A 311 39.16 34.83 -29.55
C SER A 311 40.32 34.03 -30.15
N GLU A 312 40.26 32.70 -30.04
CA GLU A 312 40.57 31.66 -31.05
C GLU A 312 39.79 30.39 -30.61
N SER A 313 38.87 29.75 -31.34
CA SER A 313 38.81 29.13 -32.69
C SER A 313 39.43 27.72 -32.79
N GLY A 314 38.57 26.74 -33.15
CA GLY A 314 38.91 25.45 -33.77
C GLY A 314 39.05 24.27 -32.79
N ALA A 315 38.63 23.03 -33.07
CA ALA A 315 37.92 22.46 -34.21
C ALA A 315 37.40 21.06 -33.81
N THR A 316 36.28 20.68 -34.42
CA THR A 316 35.79 19.35 -34.82
C THR A 316 36.65 18.09 -34.56
N SER A 317 36.02 16.99 -34.11
CA SER A 317 35.99 15.71 -34.85
C SER A 317 34.96 14.72 -34.28
N ALA A 318 34.40 13.93 -35.19
CA ALA A 318 33.27 13.02 -35.05
C ALA A 318 33.71 11.53 -34.99
N ASP A 319 32.75 10.69 -34.62
CA ASP A 319 32.56 9.26 -34.91
C ASP A 319 33.59 8.21 -34.46
N SER A 320 33.12 7.19 -33.71
CA SER A 320 32.59 5.98 -34.37
C SER A 320 31.96 5.01 -33.39
N ALA A 321 30.91 4.34 -33.88
CA ALA A 321 30.24 3.20 -33.29
C ALA A 321 31.10 1.94 -33.34
N LEU A 322 30.94 1.03 -32.37
CA LEU A 322 31.27 -0.39 -32.52
C LEU A 322 30.56 -1.24 -31.46
N ALA A 323 29.85 -2.25 -31.94
CA ALA A 323 29.36 -3.43 -31.24
C ALA A 323 29.27 -4.56 -32.29
N PRO A 324 29.06 -5.85 -31.94
CA PRO A 324 29.52 -6.61 -30.76
C PRO A 324 30.05 -8.02 -31.16
N THR A 325 30.61 -8.79 -30.22
CA THR A 325 30.75 -10.27 -30.33
C THR A 325 30.80 -10.96 -28.95
N PRO A 326 30.50 -12.27 -28.86
CA PRO A 326 29.61 -12.84 -27.83
C PRO A 326 30.34 -13.65 -26.74
N SER A 327 29.66 -13.92 -25.62
CA SER A 327 30.06 -14.99 -24.70
C SER A 327 28.86 -15.79 -24.15
N LEU A 328 29.02 -17.09 -24.31
CA LEU A 328 28.26 -18.29 -23.97
C LEU A 328 27.56 -18.35 -22.58
N ALA A 329 26.28 -18.74 -22.66
CA ALA A 329 25.59 -19.86 -21.99
C ALA A 329 25.75 -20.09 -20.47
N ALA A 330 24.64 -19.94 -19.74
CA ALA A 330 24.28 -20.75 -18.59
C ALA A 330 22.80 -21.17 -18.69
N THR A 331 22.59 -22.48 -18.69
CA THR A 331 21.32 -23.20 -18.80
C THR A 331 20.55 -23.21 -17.49
N ALA A 332 19.30 -22.76 -17.50
CA ALA A 332 18.26 -23.23 -16.58
C ALA A 332 16.91 -23.21 -17.31
N ALA A 333 16.51 -24.38 -17.79
CA ALA A 333 15.23 -24.60 -18.44
C ALA A 333 14.14 -24.83 -17.38
N ASN A 334 13.06 -24.06 -17.45
CA ASN A 334 11.70 -24.51 -17.17
C ASN A 334 10.76 -23.65 -18.04
N PRO A 335 9.86 -24.25 -18.84
CA PRO A 335 9.06 -23.51 -19.81
C PRO A 335 7.95 -22.70 -19.12
N PRO A 336 7.60 -21.50 -19.62
CA PRO A 336 6.38 -20.84 -19.19
C PRO A 336 5.19 -21.66 -19.70
N ARG A 337 4.39 -22.21 -18.77
CA ARG A 337 3.04 -22.66 -19.10
C ARG A 337 2.23 -21.42 -19.46
N THR A 338 2.02 -21.22 -20.75
CA THR A 338 1.03 -20.30 -21.31
C THR A 338 -0.33 -20.66 -20.74
N LEU A 339 -0.86 -19.80 -19.87
CA LEU A 339 -2.27 -19.79 -19.52
C LEU A 339 -3.00 -18.83 -20.48
N SER A 340 -4.23 -19.22 -20.80
CA SER A 340 -5.14 -18.71 -21.82
C SER A 340 -5.32 -17.18 -21.85
N PRO A 341 -5.70 -16.61 -23.01
CA PRO A 341 -5.93 -15.18 -23.16
C PRO A 341 -6.98 -14.68 -22.16
N ASP A 342 -6.72 -13.50 -21.62
CA ASP A 342 -7.56 -12.76 -20.69
C ASP A 342 -9.04 -12.83 -21.11
N THR A 343 -9.88 -13.36 -20.22
CA THR A 343 -11.33 -13.21 -20.36
C THR A 343 -11.65 -11.74 -20.21
N GLU A 344 -11.82 -11.04 -21.33
CA GLU A 344 -12.34 -9.68 -21.39
C GLU A 344 -13.77 -9.69 -20.82
N LEU A 345 -13.88 -9.39 -19.52
CA LEU A 345 -15.15 -9.12 -18.87
C LEU A 345 -15.65 -7.76 -19.36
N VAL A 346 -16.39 -7.76 -20.47
CA VAL A 346 -17.11 -6.56 -20.94
C VAL A 346 -18.21 -6.24 -19.91
N ALA A 347 -17.95 -5.25 -19.06
CA ALA A 347 -18.95 -4.75 -18.12
C ALA A 347 -20.06 -4.00 -18.88
N PRO A 348 -21.34 -4.06 -18.43
CA PRO A 348 -22.44 -3.38 -19.08
C PRO A 348 -22.27 -1.85 -19.07
N GLU A 349 -22.73 -1.19 -20.15
CA GLU A 349 -22.59 0.26 -20.43
C GLU A 349 -23.04 1.20 -19.31
N THR A 350 -23.80 0.71 -18.32
CA THR A 350 -24.33 1.46 -17.17
C THR A 350 -23.28 1.93 -16.15
N MET A 351 -22.00 1.57 -16.31
CA MET A 351 -20.93 1.92 -15.36
C MET A 351 -20.09 3.15 -15.76
N VAL A 352 -20.27 3.71 -16.96
CA VAL A 352 -19.34 4.70 -17.52
C VAL A 352 -19.42 6.07 -16.83
N ASP A 353 -20.55 6.45 -16.23
CA ASP A 353 -20.76 7.75 -15.57
C ASP A 353 -21.65 7.64 -14.31
N LEU A 354 -21.32 6.70 -13.43
CA LEU A 354 -22.09 6.48 -12.20
C LEU A 354 -21.97 7.70 -11.25
N PRO A 355 -23.06 8.38 -10.86
CA PRO A 355 -22.99 9.54 -9.98
C PRO A 355 -22.20 9.26 -8.69
N PRO A 356 -21.46 10.24 -8.12
CA PRO A 356 -20.59 10.00 -6.97
C PRO A 356 -21.28 9.32 -5.78
N LEU A 357 -22.50 9.74 -5.45
CA LEU A 357 -23.26 9.15 -4.33
C LEU A 357 -23.80 7.75 -4.64
N ASP A 358 -24.15 7.46 -5.89
CA ASP A 358 -24.53 6.12 -6.32
C ASP A 358 -23.33 5.16 -6.25
N LEU A 359 -22.14 5.67 -6.59
CA LEU A 359 -20.89 4.93 -6.42
C LEU A 359 -20.60 4.66 -4.95
N VAL A 360 -20.77 5.65 -4.07
CA VAL A 360 -20.64 5.47 -2.61
C VAL A 360 -21.55 4.35 -2.12
N ALA A 361 -22.83 4.34 -2.52
CA ALA A 361 -23.77 3.28 -2.12
C ALA A 361 -23.33 1.88 -2.58
N LYS A 362 -22.69 1.76 -3.76
CA LYS A 362 -22.17 0.46 -4.20
C LYS A 362 -21.06 -0.11 -3.32
N PHE A 363 -20.36 0.71 -2.54
CA PHE A 363 -19.38 0.19 -1.59
C PHE A 363 -20.01 -0.60 -0.45
N ASP A 364 -21.32 -0.50 -0.20
CA ASP A 364 -22.02 -1.31 0.82
C ASP A 364 -21.89 -2.82 0.59
N ALA A 365 -21.68 -3.23 -0.67
CA ALA A 365 -21.43 -4.63 -1.02
C ALA A 365 -20.05 -5.14 -0.56
N PHE A 366 -19.11 -4.26 -0.22
CA PHE A 366 -17.75 -4.63 0.19
C PHE A 366 -17.57 -4.57 1.72
N PRO A 367 -16.74 -5.46 2.28
CA PRO A 367 -16.36 -5.41 3.70
C PRO A 367 -15.64 -4.11 4.06
N ARG A 368 -15.67 -3.76 5.35
CA ARG A 368 -14.92 -2.62 5.91
C ARG A 368 -13.41 -2.88 5.82
N CYS A 369 -12.65 -1.84 5.46
CA CYS A 369 -11.20 -1.83 5.58
C CYS A 369 -10.75 -1.31 6.96
N TYR A 370 -9.70 -1.92 7.52
CA TYR A 370 -9.12 -1.54 8.81
C TYR A 370 -7.65 -1.13 8.63
N SER A 371 -7.29 0.10 8.98
CA SER A 371 -5.89 0.53 8.91
C SER A 371 -5.06 -0.04 10.07
N ALA A 372 -3.86 -0.53 9.74
CA ALA A 372 -2.88 -0.96 10.74
C ALA A 372 -2.38 0.20 11.61
N TYR A 373 -2.47 1.44 11.09
CA TYR A 373 -2.00 2.67 11.70
C TYR A 373 -3.12 3.50 12.34
N ALA A 374 -4.36 2.99 12.39
CA ALA A 374 -5.55 3.69 12.87
C ALA A 374 -5.52 4.19 14.33
N ASN A 375 -4.45 3.95 15.11
CA ASN A 375 -4.29 4.44 16.49
C ASN A 375 -2.92 5.06 16.71
N TYR A 376 -2.24 5.42 15.62
CA TYR A 376 -0.88 5.89 15.67
C TYR A 376 -0.73 7.13 16.57
N ARG A 377 -1.72 8.05 16.56
CA ARG A 377 -1.74 9.22 17.47
C ARG A 377 -1.59 8.84 18.94
N ASP A 378 -2.25 7.78 19.39
CA ASP A 378 -2.25 7.39 20.80
C ASP A 378 -0.94 6.69 21.19
N ILE A 379 -0.20 6.22 20.19
CA ILE A 379 1.04 5.44 20.32
C ILE A 379 2.26 6.37 20.28
N ASP A 380 2.24 7.41 19.45
CA ASP A 380 3.29 8.43 19.37
C ASP A 380 2.68 9.85 19.32
N PRO A 381 2.24 10.41 20.47
CA PRO A 381 1.51 11.68 20.52
C PRO A 381 2.40 12.88 20.15
N ASP A 382 3.72 12.78 20.32
CA ASP A 382 4.66 13.88 20.10
C ASP A 382 4.81 14.21 18.61
N VAL A 383 4.79 13.19 17.74
CA VAL A 383 4.76 13.35 16.27
C VAL A 383 3.37 13.80 15.77
N HIS A 384 2.39 13.91 16.67
CA HIS A 384 0.96 14.05 16.38
C HIS A 384 0.25 15.28 16.94
N ALA A 385 0.94 16.13 17.71
CA ALA A 385 0.31 17.24 18.43
C ALA A 385 -0.46 18.22 17.51
N GLN A 386 -0.19 18.23 16.20
CA GLN A 386 -0.77 19.15 15.23
C GLN A 386 -2.09 18.67 14.60
N ARG A 387 -2.50 17.41 14.78
CA ARG A 387 -3.77 16.88 14.22
C ARG A 387 -4.87 16.77 15.27
N ASN A 388 -5.94 17.53 15.03
CA ASN A 388 -7.15 17.53 15.86
C ASN A 388 -8.33 16.86 15.13
N ASP A 389 -8.15 15.60 14.73
CA ASP A 389 -9.23 14.77 14.17
C ASP A 389 -9.30 13.39 14.84
N ASP A 390 -10.38 12.68 14.59
CA ASP A 390 -10.77 11.41 15.19
C ASP A 390 -10.46 10.21 14.26
N PHE A 391 -9.49 10.37 13.35
CA PHE A 391 -8.95 9.29 12.53
C PHE A 391 -7.77 8.57 13.21
N HIS A 392 -7.01 9.27 14.05
CA HIS A 392 -5.83 8.74 14.78
C HIS A 392 -4.72 8.14 13.88
N GLU A 393 -4.83 8.30 12.56
CA GLU A 393 -3.82 7.96 11.56
C GLU A 393 -2.58 8.88 11.66
N PRO A 394 -1.43 8.47 11.09
CA PRO A 394 -0.24 9.28 10.89
C PRO A 394 -0.54 10.70 10.44
N ALA A 395 0.22 11.67 10.95
CA ALA A 395 0.08 13.05 10.50
C ALA A 395 0.48 13.18 9.05
N TRP A 396 1.51 12.41 8.66
CA TRP A 396 2.04 12.40 7.32
C TRP A 396 2.78 11.10 7.04
N THR A 397 2.78 10.71 5.78
CA THR A 397 3.64 9.66 5.21
C THR A 397 4.39 10.19 3.98
N ASN A 398 3.97 11.33 3.44
CA ASN A 398 4.63 12.11 2.41
C ASN A 398 4.99 13.51 2.94
N VAL A 399 6.19 14.00 2.58
CA VAL A 399 6.62 15.38 2.78
C VAL A 399 7.24 15.91 1.48
N ALA A 400 6.48 16.73 0.78
CA ALA A 400 6.93 17.53 -0.36
C ALA A 400 7.12 19.00 0.04
N ASP A 401 7.73 19.81 -0.85
CA ASP A 401 8.05 21.23 -0.61
C ASP A 401 6.85 22.06 -0.11
N THR A 402 5.67 21.83 -0.70
CA THR A 402 4.45 22.58 -0.39
C THR A 402 3.32 21.71 0.17
N PHE A 403 3.59 20.43 0.44
CA PHE A 403 2.55 19.48 0.84
C PHE A 403 3.08 18.50 1.87
N ARG A 404 2.26 18.22 2.88
CA ARG A 404 2.52 17.21 3.89
C ARG A 404 1.21 16.53 4.23
N GLY A 405 1.19 15.21 4.19
CA GLY A 405 -0.04 14.46 4.44
C GLY A 405 0.16 12.95 4.50
N CYS A 406 -0.79 12.27 5.12
CA CYS A 406 -0.83 10.81 5.18
C CYS A 406 -1.53 10.30 3.92
N LEU A 407 -0.77 9.64 3.05
CA LEU A 407 -1.24 9.14 1.76
C LEU A 407 -1.09 7.62 1.64
N ASP A 408 -0.24 7.03 2.46
CA ASP A 408 0.15 5.62 2.39
C ASP A 408 -0.53 4.83 3.50
N TYR A 409 -1.08 3.66 3.15
CA TYR A 409 -1.80 2.83 4.12
C TYR A 409 -1.48 1.34 3.94
N ILE A 410 -1.52 0.62 5.07
CA ILE A 410 -1.65 -0.84 5.12
C ILE A 410 -3.03 -1.12 5.70
N LEU A 411 -3.99 -1.48 4.86
CA LEU A 411 -5.34 -1.83 5.31
C LEU A 411 -5.53 -3.35 5.29
N MET A 412 -6.31 -3.84 6.24
CA MET A 412 -6.69 -5.24 6.40
C MET A 412 -8.19 -5.37 6.12
N ILE A 413 -8.57 -6.46 5.45
CA ILE A 413 -9.95 -6.75 5.10
C ILE A 413 -10.23 -8.20 5.48
N ASP A 414 -11.29 -8.40 6.24
CA ASP A 414 -11.90 -9.71 6.47
C ASP A 414 -13.09 -9.85 5.53
N PRO A 415 -13.00 -10.68 4.48
CA PRO A 415 -14.11 -10.86 3.53
C PRO A 415 -15.34 -11.51 4.17
N THR A 416 -15.15 -12.24 5.27
CA THR A 416 -16.24 -12.92 5.99
C THR A 416 -16.96 -12.01 6.97
N ALA A 417 -16.44 -10.80 7.21
CA ALA A 417 -17.01 -9.87 8.17
C ALA A 417 -18.37 -9.35 7.69
N SER A 418 -19.42 -9.72 8.42
CA SER A 418 -20.71 -9.03 8.39
C SER A 418 -20.60 -7.66 9.08
N ALA A 419 -21.53 -6.76 8.78
CA ALA A 419 -21.63 -5.44 9.45
C ALA A 419 -21.74 -5.54 10.99
N ALA A 420 -22.10 -6.71 11.54
CA ALA A 420 -22.24 -6.99 12.96
C ALA A 420 -21.11 -7.87 13.56
N THR A 421 -19.98 -8.04 12.86
CA THR A 421 -18.92 -8.97 13.31
C THR A 421 -18.35 -8.52 14.65
N ASP A 422 -18.43 -9.42 15.64
CA ASP A 422 -17.83 -9.22 16.96
C ASP A 422 -16.31 -9.03 16.80
N SER A 423 -15.74 -8.06 17.50
CA SER A 423 -14.33 -7.74 17.34
C SER A 423 -13.40 -8.91 17.70
N ALA A 424 -13.85 -9.84 18.53
CA ALA A 424 -13.08 -11.04 18.85
C ALA A 424 -12.86 -11.95 17.62
N ALA A 425 -13.78 -11.91 16.65
CA ALA A 425 -13.77 -12.77 15.46
C ALA A 425 -12.97 -12.20 14.27
N PHE A 426 -12.63 -10.91 14.29
CA PHE A 426 -11.77 -10.31 13.24
C PHE A 426 -10.42 -11.05 13.19
N PRO A 427 -9.92 -11.50 12.03
CA PRO A 427 -8.77 -12.40 11.96
C PRO A 427 -7.43 -11.70 12.21
N PHE A 428 -7.34 -10.38 12.13
CA PHE A 428 -6.05 -9.68 12.24
C PHE A 428 -5.78 -9.13 13.63
N ARG A 429 -4.52 -9.20 14.06
CA ARG A 429 -3.97 -8.52 15.24
C ARG A 429 -2.73 -7.74 14.82
N VAL A 430 -2.67 -6.45 15.14
CA VAL A 430 -1.49 -5.62 14.87
C VAL A 430 -0.69 -5.48 16.17
N HIS A 431 0.50 -6.07 16.19
CA HIS A 431 1.36 -6.16 17.37
C HIS A 431 2.30 -4.96 17.50
N GLU A 432 2.92 -4.59 16.39
CA GLU A 432 3.92 -3.52 16.32
C GLU A 432 3.72 -2.74 15.04
N ILE A 433 4.02 -1.44 15.10
CA ILE A 433 4.09 -0.56 13.93
C ILE A 433 5.41 0.19 13.96
N LEU A 434 5.95 0.47 12.78
CA LEU A 434 7.15 1.27 12.63
C LEU A 434 6.84 2.72 12.96
N ALA A 435 7.58 3.30 13.91
CA ALA A 435 7.52 4.73 14.18
C ALA A 435 7.97 5.51 12.94
N LEU A 436 7.23 6.56 12.64
CA LEU A 436 7.59 7.52 11.61
C LEU A 436 8.63 8.50 12.16
N PRO A 437 9.50 9.04 11.29
CA PRO A 437 10.51 10.01 11.72
C PRO A 437 9.86 11.23 12.37
N SER A 438 10.55 11.84 13.33
CA SER A 438 10.16 13.14 13.88
C SER A 438 10.44 14.28 12.89
N ASP A 439 9.89 15.47 13.16
CA ASP A 439 10.18 16.67 12.37
C ASP A 439 11.69 17.01 12.38
N ASP A 440 12.37 16.77 13.50
CA ASP A 440 13.81 16.98 13.65
C ASP A 440 14.62 15.98 12.81
N GLU A 441 14.17 14.73 12.69
CA GLU A 441 14.80 13.69 11.87
C GLU A 441 14.61 13.95 10.37
N VAL A 442 13.47 14.51 9.96
CA VAL A 442 13.24 14.96 8.58
C VAL A 442 14.09 16.19 8.26
N GLY A 443 14.19 17.13 9.21
CA GLY A 443 14.91 18.38 9.07
C GLY A 443 14.24 19.37 8.11
N VAL A 444 14.77 20.59 8.07
CA VAL A 444 14.19 21.73 7.32
C VAL A 444 14.16 21.50 5.81
N ALA A 445 15.13 20.75 5.29
CA ALA A 445 15.22 20.42 3.86
C ALA A 445 14.12 19.47 3.37
N GLY A 446 13.36 18.86 4.30
CA GLY A 446 12.28 17.93 3.97
C GLY A 446 12.79 16.60 3.42
N LEU A 447 11.96 15.99 2.56
CA LEU A 447 12.25 14.73 1.89
C LEU A 447 12.26 14.92 0.35
N PRO A 448 13.05 14.13 -0.41
CA PRO A 448 14.12 13.26 0.07
C PRO A 448 15.31 14.06 0.61
N ASN A 449 16.14 13.43 1.41
CA ASN A 449 17.37 14.03 1.96
C ASN A 449 18.52 13.01 1.97
N LEU A 450 19.63 13.32 2.64
CA LEU A 450 20.82 12.44 2.66
C LEU A 450 20.62 11.14 3.46
N VAL A 451 19.52 11.04 4.20
CA VAL A 451 19.17 9.90 5.06
C VAL A 451 17.94 9.15 4.50
N HIS A 452 17.03 9.87 3.85
CA HIS A 452 15.78 9.35 3.28
C HIS A 452 15.76 9.49 1.76
N ALA A 453 15.62 8.35 1.07
CA ALA A 453 15.75 8.25 -0.39
C ALA A 453 14.49 8.62 -1.19
N SER A 454 13.38 8.88 -0.52
CA SER A 454 12.07 9.15 -1.09
C SER A 454 11.44 10.33 -0.37
N ASP A 455 10.52 11.02 -1.03
CA ASP A 455 9.59 12.01 -0.46
C ASP A 455 8.50 11.36 0.40
N HIS A 456 8.37 10.03 0.34
CA HIS A 456 7.57 9.23 1.27
C HIS A 456 8.44 8.47 2.28
N VAL A 457 7.89 8.24 3.46
CA VAL A 457 8.45 7.31 4.45
C VAL A 457 7.84 5.92 4.30
N ALA A 458 8.66 4.90 4.55
CA ALA A 458 8.16 3.53 4.61
C ALA A 458 7.27 3.39 5.85
N ILE A 459 6.10 2.77 5.68
CA ILE A 459 5.26 2.29 6.78
C ILE A 459 5.40 0.78 6.88
N MET A 460 5.37 0.25 8.11
CA MET A 460 5.49 -1.19 8.34
C MET A 460 4.73 -1.61 9.58
N ALA A 461 4.04 -2.74 9.50
CA ALA A 461 3.30 -3.33 10.62
C ALA A 461 3.67 -4.81 10.79
N LYS A 462 3.78 -5.25 12.03
CA LYS A 462 3.84 -6.66 12.42
C LYS A 462 2.43 -7.13 12.71
N ILE A 463 1.94 -8.04 11.88
CA ILE A 463 0.57 -8.50 11.86
C ILE A 463 0.56 -9.98 12.21
N GLU A 464 -0.42 -10.39 13.01
CA GLU A 464 -0.80 -11.78 13.18
C GLU A 464 -2.18 -12.00 12.57
N ILE A 465 -2.32 -13.07 11.79
CA ILE A 465 -3.56 -13.50 11.16
C ILE A 465 -3.97 -14.79 11.83
N VAL A 466 -5.03 -14.74 12.63
CA VAL A 466 -5.60 -15.88 13.34
C VAL A 466 -6.59 -16.57 12.42
N THR A 467 -6.36 -17.83 12.10
CA THR A 467 -7.33 -18.64 11.37
C THR A 467 -8.10 -19.52 12.35
N PRO A 468 -9.45 -19.48 12.35
CA PRO A 468 -10.23 -20.45 13.10
C PRO A 468 -9.86 -21.86 12.62
N ARG A 469 -9.56 -22.78 13.55
CA ARG A 469 -9.44 -24.20 13.18
C ARG A 469 -10.80 -24.67 12.68
N THR A 470 -10.93 -24.90 11.37
CA THR A 470 -11.98 -25.76 10.85
C THR A 470 -11.74 -27.14 11.43
N ALA A 471 -12.64 -27.63 12.28
CA ALA A 471 -12.61 -29.02 12.73
C ALA A 471 -12.53 -29.90 11.48
N HIS A 472 -11.39 -30.57 11.30
CA HIS A 472 -11.23 -31.52 10.22
C HIS A 472 -12.36 -32.54 10.35
N ARG A 473 -13.15 -32.71 9.28
CA ARG A 473 -14.01 -33.87 9.08
C ARG A 473 -13.11 -35.09 8.83
N ASP A 474 -12.32 -35.47 9.83
CA ASP A 474 -11.63 -36.76 9.89
C ASP A 474 -12.47 -37.67 10.79
N ALA A 475 -13.72 -37.85 10.41
CA ALA A 475 -14.60 -38.86 10.96
C ALA A 475 -15.39 -39.43 9.78
N VAL A 476 -14.83 -40.48 9.18
CA VAL A 476 -15.48 -41.65 8.56
C VAL A 476 -14.47 -42.25 7.58
N ALA A 477 -13.51 -43.03 8.10
CA ALA A 477 -12.84 -44.11 7.36
C ALA A 477 -12.01 -45.00 8.31
N SER A 478 -12.55 -45.37 9.46
CA SER A 478 -11.97 -46.46 10.28
C SER A 478 -12.97 -46.97 11.31
N ASP A 479 -14.09 -47.54 10.87
CA ASP A 479 -14.73 -48.63 11.62
C ASP A 479 -15.85 -49.28 10.80
N SER A 480 -15.49 -50.32 10.04
CA SER A 480 -16.42 -51.39 9.65
C SER A 480 -15.64 -52.60 9.08
N SER A 481 -14.75 -53.17 9.90
CA SER A 481 -14.42 -54.60 9.76
C SER A 481 -14.92 -55.32 11.00
N THR A 482 -16.24 -55.51 11.05
CA THR A 482 -16.90 -56.36 12.03
C THR A 482 -16.40 -57.78 11.88
N SER A 483 -15.84 -58.29 12.96
CA SER A 483 -15.60 -59.71 13.22
C SER A 483 -16.92 -60.48 13.14
N ALA A 484 -17.11 -61.30 12.11
CA ALA A 484 -18.05 -62.41 12.14
C ALA A 484 -17.23 -63.69 12.28
N GLY A 485 -17.17 -64.19 13.52
CA GLY A 485 -16.64 -65.50 13.83
C GLY A 485 -17.68 -66.59 13.56
N ASN A 486 -17.18 -67.68 12.97
CA ASN A 486 -17.62 -69.08 13.12
C ASN A 486 -19.11 -69.37 13.38
N GLN A 487 -19.77 -69.93 12.36
CA GLN A 487 -20.62 -71.09 12.56
C GLN A 487 -20.23 -72.19 11.56
N GLN A 488 -20.05 -73.38 12.13
CA GLN A 488 -19.80 -74.67 11.49
C GLN A 488 -20.97 -75.06 10.59
N GLU A 489 -20.67 -75.55 9.39
CA GLU A 489 -21.46 -76.58 8.71
C GLU A 489 -20.50 -77.66 8.23
N ASP A 490 -20.57 -78.80 8.93
CA ASP A 490 -20.11 -80.11 8.48
C ASP A 490 -21.29 -80.78 7.73
N GLU A 491 -20.93 -81.72 6.86
CA GLU A 491 -21.76 -82.75 6.22
C GLU A 491 -22.49 -82.46 4.88
N ALA A 492 -21.86 -82.99 3.82
CA ALA A 492 -22.30 -84.21 3.11
C ALA A 492 -22.81 -84.10 1.65
N THR A 493 -22.17 -84.97 0.84
CA THR A 493 -22.67 -85.65 -0.37
C THR A 493 -22.85 -84.86 -1.67
N GLY A 494 -22.10 -85.31 -2.70
CA GLY A 494 -22.34 -84.97 -4.10
C GLY A 494 -21.09 -85.02 -4.95
#